data_AF-A0A7V9KBK6-F1
#
_entry.id   AF-A0A7V9KBK6-F1
#
_cell.length_a   1.000
_cell.length_b   1.000
_cell.length_c   1.000
_cell.angle_alpha   90.00
_cell.angle_beta   90.00
_cell.angle_gamma   90.00
#
_symmetry.space_group_name_H-M   'P 1'
#
loop_
_entity.id
_entity.type
_entity.pdbx_description
1 polymer ?
#
loop_
_entity_poly.entity_id
_entity_poly.type
_entity_poly.pdbx_seq_one_letter_code
_entity_poly.pdbx_strand_id
1 'polypeptide(L)' 'MAKSQRTVHPKKKCCKDNPRCKRCPVVCRRLVKRGLAHRNPDGSFALSVSLSKRELKSARA' A
#
# COMPACT_ATOMS: atom_id res chain seq x y z
N MET A 1 2.46 18.24 12.62
CA MET A 1 1.67 16.98 12.68
C MET A 1 2.34 15.92 11.82
N ALA A 2 3.32 15.19 12.35
CA ALA A 2 4.01 14.14 11.60
C ALA A 2 3.02 12.98 11.35
N LYS A 3 2.53 12.82 10.12
CA LYS A 3 1.66 11.68 9.80
C LYS A 3 2.52 10.42 9.91
N SER A 4 2.25 9.58 10.91
CA SER A 4 3.02 8.37 11.16
C SER A 4 3.14 7.50 9.90
N GLN A 5 4.37 7.04 9.61
CA GLN A 5 4.59 5.99 8.63
C GLN A 5 3.81 4.74 9.08
N ARG A 6 2.93 4.22 8.22
CA ARG A 6 2.14 3.03 8.53
C ARG A 6 2.74 1.83 7.83
N THR A 7 3.23 0.87 8.61
CA THR A 7 3.70 -0.42 8.12
C THR A 7 2.52 -1.34 7.85
N VAL A 8 2.47 -1.92 6.65
CA VAL A 8 1.44 -2.86 6.21
C VAL A 8 2.09 -4.18 5.79
N HIS A 9 1.61 -5.26 6.38
CA HIS A 9 1.98 -6.61 5.96
C HIS A 9 1.08 -7.04 4.79
N PRO A 10 1.66 -7.35 3.61
CA PRO A 10 0.90 -7.75 2.43
C PRO A 10 0.35 -9.18 2.62
N LYS A 11 -0.78 -9.47 1.98
CA LYS A 11 -1.26 -10.85 1.84
C LYS A 11 -0.33 -11.64 0.91
N LYS A 12 -0.22 -12.96 1.15
CA LYS A 12 0.51 -13.89 0.27
C LYS A 12 -0.05 -13.92 -1.16
N LYS A 13 -1.38 -13.83 -1.31
CA LYS A 13 -2.09 -13.86 -2.60
C LYS A 13 -2.94 -12.60 -2.84
N CYS A 14 -3.12 -12.24 -4.11
CA CYS A 14 -4.06 -11.19 -4.52
C CYS A 14 -5.48 -11.60 -4.09
N CYS A 15 -6.22 -10.66 -3.50
CA CYS A 15 -7.56 -10.93 -2.99
C CYS A 15 -8.63 -11.04 -4.08
N LYS A 16 -8.34 -10.61 -5.32
CA LYS A 16 -9.28 -10.59 -6.47
C LYS A 16 -10.61 -9.82 -6.25
N ASP A 17 -10.87 -9.30 -5.06
CA ASP A 17 -12.00 -8.41 -4.76
C ASP A 17 -11.91 -7.09 -5.54
N ASN A 18 -13.08 -6.53 -5.88
CA ASN A 18 -13.24 -5.18 -6.39
C ASN A 18 -14.10 -4.34 -5.43
N PRO A 19 -13.55 -3.30 -4.78
CA PRO A 19 -12.16 -2.83 -4.82
C PRO A 19 -11.21 -3.69 -3.96
N ARG A 20 -9.97 -3.88 -4.43
CA ARG A 20 -8.95 -4.70 -3.77
C ARG A 20 -8.72 -4.25 -2.32
N CYS A 21 -8.38 -5.18 -1.42
CA CYS A 21 -8.11 -4.85 -0.03
C CYS A 21 -6.81 -4.06 0.16
N LYS A 22 -6.72 -3.28 1.24
CA LYS A 22 -5.54 -2.41 1.55
C LYS A 22 -4.23 -3.19 1.75
N ARG A 23 -4.32 -4.49 2.08
CA ARG A 23 -3.19 -5.41 2.26
C ARG A 23 -2.88 -6.22 1.00
N CYS A 24 -3.55 -5.96 -0.12
CA CYS A 24 -3.34 -6.73 -1.33
C CYS A 24 -1.92 -6.48 -1.88
N PRO A 25 -1.16 -7.51 -2.25
CA PRO A 25 0.20 -7.35 -2.78
C PRO A 25 0.23 -6.48 -4.04
N VAL A 26 -0.82 -6.51 -4.86
CA VAL A 26 -0.95 -5.65 -6.06
C VAL A 26 -1.08 -4.18 -5.68
N VAL A 27 -1.91 -3.87 -4.67
CA VAL A 27 -2.11 -2.50 -4.18
C VAL A 27 -0.80 -1.96 -3.61
N CYS A 28 -0.10 -2.76 -2.81
CA CYS A 28 1.19 -2.39 -2.24
C CYS A 28 2.23 -2.13 -3.34
N ARG A 29 2.33 -3.01 -4.35
CA ARG A 29 3.22 -2.82 -5.51
C ARG A 29 2.88 -1.55 -6.30
N ARG A 30 1.61 -1.23 -6.49
CA ARG A 30 1.17 0.00 -7.17
C ARG A 30 1.55 1.26 -6.38
N LEU A 31 1.42 1.23 -5.07
CA LEU A 31 1.83 2.33 -4.19
C LEU A 31 3.35 2.53 -4.23
N VAL A 32 4.13 1.45 -4.23
CA VAL A 32 5.60 1.52 -4.41
C VAL A 32 5.97 2.09 -5.77
N LYS A 33 5.34 1.63 -6.86
CA LYS A 33 5.59 2.15 -8.21
C LYS A 33 5.32 3.65 -8.33
N ARG A 34 4.41 4.19 -7.52
CA ARG A 34 4.08 5.62 -7.46
C ARG A 34 4.98 6.41 -6.49
N GLY A 35 5.95 5.78 -5.83
CA GLY A 35 6.80 6.42 -4.82
C GLY A 35 6.09 6.72 -3.50
N LEU A 36 4.89 6.17 -3.28
CA LEU A 36 4.07 6.43 -2.10
C LEU A 36 4.23 5.37 -1.01
N ALA A 37 5.02 4.34 -1.26
CA ALA A 37 5.35 3.30 -0.30
C ALA A 37 6.77 2.79 -0.53
N HIS A 38 7.41 2.31 0.53
CA HIS A 38 8.68 1.60 0.48
C HIS A 38 8.47 0.15 0.86
N ARG A 39 9.19 -0.76 0.18
CA ARG A 39 9.22 -2.16 0.55
C ARG A 39 10.42 -2.38 1.47
N ASN A 40 10.16 -2.83 2.69
CA ASN A 40 11.18 -3.18 3.65
C ASN A 40 11.74 -4.59 3.34
N PRO A 41 12.97 -4.89 3.78
CA PRO A 41 13.59 -6.21 3.61
C PRO A 41 12.77 -7.34 4.26
N ASP A 42 12.03 -7.05 5.33
CA ASP A 42 11.16 -8.02 6.03
C ASP A 42 9.90 -8.41 5.23
N GLY A 43 9.73 -7.87 4.02
CA GLY A 43 8.55 -8.07 3.19
C GLY A 43 7.34 -7.22 3.60
N SER A 44 7.49 -6.35 4.59
CA SER A 44 6.51 -5.33 4.95
C SER A 44 6.57 -4.12 4.01
N PHE A 45 5.48 -3.38 3.88
CA PHE A 45 5.39 -2.15 3.10
C PHE A 45 5.21 -0.96 4.04
N ALA A 46 6.16 -0.03 4.07
CA ALA A 46 6.04 1.23 4.76
C ALA A 46 5.30 2.24 3.86
N LEU A 47 4.08 2.62 4.24
CA LEU A 47 3.32 3.65 3.53
C LEU A 47 3.84 5.05 3.89
N SER A 48 4.00 5.89 2.87
CA SER A 48 4.45 7.27 3.04
C SER A 48 3.47 8.12 3.84
N VAL A 49 4.02 9.12 4.51
CA VAL A 49 3.33 10.17 5.27
C VAL A 49 2.40 11.00 4.37
N SER A 50 2.75 11.16 3.09
CA SER A 50 2.03 11.95 2.09
C SER A 50 0.82 11.24 1.48
N LEU A 51 0.60 9.96 1.80
CA LEU A 51 -0.39 9.13 1.12
C LEU A 51 -1.81 9.66 1.31
N SER A 52 -2.40 10.17 0.22
CA SER A 52 -3.75 10.72 0.20
C SER A 52 -4.82 9.64 0.05
N LYS A 53 -6.05 9.95 0.50
CA LYS A 53 -7.21 9.05 0.31
C LYS A 53 -7.47 8.75 -1.17
N ARG A 54 -7.18 9.70 -2.08
CA ARG A 54 -7.35 9.54 -3.54
C ARG A 54 -6.40 8.51 -4.09
N GLU A 55 -5.12 8.60 -3.76
CA GLU A 55 -4.10 7.65 -4.22
C GLU A 55 -4.36 6.23 -3.71
N LEU A 56 -4.81 6.12 -2.46
CA LEU A 56 -5.20 4.83 -1.88
C LEU A 56 -6.43 4.24 -2.58
N LYS A 57 -7.39 5.07 -3.01
CA LYS A 57 -8.55 4.62 -3.79
C LYS A 57 -8.14 4.18 -5.21
N SER A 58 -7.29 4.94 -5.88
CA SER A 58 -6.74 4.59 -7.20
C SER A 58 -5.92 3.30 -7.18
N ALA A 59 -5.16 3.06 -6.12
CA ALA A 59 -4.36 1.84 -6.00
C ALA A 59 -5.24 0.58 -5.80
N ARG A 60 -6.43 0.72 -5.23
CA ARG A 60 -7.40 -0.36 -4.93
C ARG A 60 -8.34 -0.73 -6.09
N ALA A 61 -8.49 0.15 -7.08
CA ALA A 61 -9.26 -0.14 -8.30
C ALA A 61 -8.67 -1.33 -9.08
#